data_AF-A0A3C1LLN2-F1
#
_entry.id   AF-A0A3C1LLN2-F1
#
_cell.length_a   1.000
_cell.length_b   1.000
_cell.length_c   1.000
_cell.angle_alpha   90.00
_cell.angle_beta   90.00
_cell.angle_gamma   90.00
#
_symmetry.space_group_name_H-M   'P 1'
#
loop_
_entity.id
_entity.type
_entity.pdbx_description
1 polymer ?
#
loop_
_entity_poly.entity_id
_entity_poly.type
_entity_poly.pdbx_seq_one_letter_code
_entity_poly.pdbx_strand_id
1 'polypeptide(L)'
;MLTDQHLILRLIIMLVAFSGNLGSSFRQLILQGALFLLFFLLEPAAYLRLWQAFRFILRFLTAYWLIATLLGTSFPTMLLFTTRLLFFIIVSVYTFSHLSLPRVLHDTSFLLKYRWANLLIQYLLATILFIQSFKKHWAASQTEYKHDLSARFWHSLQTCNRDTEVIGQKVEAAIRDEQSYAAAKPASSLLGLTFLCLLILLGAL
;
A
#
# COMPACT_ATOMS: atom_id res chain seq x y z
N MET A 1 -5.63 8.63 -13.64
CA MET A 1 -5.75 7.75 -14.83
C MET A 1 -5.18 6.35 -14.56
N LEU A 2 -4.12 6.23 -13.75
CA LEU A 2 -3.65 4.93 -13.22
C LEU A 2 -4.47 4.47 -12.02
N THR A 3 -5.09 5.39 -11.27
CA THR A 3 -5.92 5.16 -10.09
C THR A 3 -6.97 4.06 -10.31
N ASP A 4 -7.54 3.95 -11.51
CA ASP A 4 -8.59 2.98 -11.91
C ASP A 4 -8.06 1.64 -12.42
N GLN A 5 -6.77 1.35 -12.26
CA GLN A 5 -6.19 0.07 -12.65
C GLN A 5 -6.60 -1.03 -11.66
N HIS A 6 -6.89 -2.24 -12.16
CA HIS A 6 -7.16 -3.40 -11.32
C HIS A 6 -6.03 -3.66 -10.31
N LEU A 7 -6.41 -3.87 -9.06
CA LEU A 7 -5.52 -4.16 -7.93
C LEU A 7 -4.73 -5.44 -8.16
N ILE A 8 -5.36 -6.47 -8.75
CA ILE A 8 -4.68 -7.73 -9.08
C ILE A 8 -3.51 -7.46 -10.04
N LEU A 9 -3.70 -6.62 -11.06
CA LEU A 9 -2.64 -6.28 -12.01
C LEU A 9 -1.49 -5.53 -11.33
N ARG A 10 -1.80 -4.64 -10.38
CA ARG A 10 -0.78 -3.94 -9.58
C ARG A 10 -0.02 -4.90 -8.65
N LEU A 11 -0.71 -5.86 -8.04
CA LEU A 11 -0.07 -6.90 -7.24
C LEU A 11 0.81 -7.81 -8.09
N ILE A 12 0.39 -8.17 -9.32
CA ILE A 12 1.22 -8.93 -10.24
C ILE A 12 2.46 -8.12 -10.62
N ILE A 13 2.30 -6.84 -10.97
CA ILE A 13 3.43 -5.92 -11.24
C ILE A 13 4.38 -5.89 -10.05
N MET A 14 3.85 -5.77 -8.83
CA MET A 14 4.63 -5.80 -7.60
C MET A 14 5.40 -7.13 -7.51
N LEU A 15 4.72 -8.26 -7.59
CA LEU A 15 5.33 -9.59 -7.45
C LEU A 15 6.42 -9.86 -8.49
N VAL A 16 6.17 -9.46 -9.75
CA VAL A 16 7.17 -9.54 -10.84
C VAL A 16 8.35 -8.60 -10.55
N ALA A 17 8.11 -7.38 -10.10
CA ALA A 17 9.17 -6.43 -9.73
C ALA A 17 9.97 -6.90 -8.50
N PHE A 18 9.36 -7.63 -7.56
CA PHE A 18 10.06 -8.21 -6.41
C PHE A 18 10.90 -9.42 -6.81
N SER A 19 10.31 -10.37 -7.54
CA SER A 19 10.97 -11.61 -7.95
C SER A 19 12.10 -11.37 -8.95
N GLY A 20 11.90 -10.50 -9.94
CA GLY A 20 12.93 -10.16 -10.94
C GLY A 20 14.14 -9.42 -10.37
N ASN A 21 14.02 -8.87 -9.16
CA ASN A 21 15.03 -7.98 -8.60
C ASN A 21 15.99 -8.64 -7.58
N LEU A 22 15.72 -9.91 -7.21
CA LEU A 22 16.58 -10.65 -6.29
C LEU A 22 17.98 -10.92 -6.87
N GLY A 23 18.08 -11.02 -8.20
CA GLY A 23 19.34 -11.25 -8.93
C GLY A 23 19.75 -10.11 -9.88
N SER A 24 19.03 -8.98 -9.89
CA SER A 24 19.21 -7.97 -10.92
C SER A 24 20.51 -7.17 -10.75
N SER A 25 21.04 -6.71 -11.89
CA SER A 25 22.17 -5.80 -11.95
C SER A 25 21.78 -4.37 -11.57
N PHE A 26 22.75 -3.60 -11.07
CA PHE A 26 22.56 -2.19 -10.73
C PHE A 26 21.93 -1.36 -11.87
N ARG A 27 22.31 -1.65 -13.12
CA ARG A 27 21.74 -1.02 -14.32
C ARG A 27 20.26 -1.33 -14.51
N GLN A 28 19.84 -2.58 -14.29
CA GLN A 28 18.45 -3.01 -14.42
C GLN A 28 17.59 -2.34 -13.34
N LEU A 29 18.09 -2.25 -12.12
CA LEU A 29 17.46 -1.52 -11.01
C LEU A 29 17.15 -0.06 -11.35
N ILE A 30 18.13 0.66 -11.91
CA ILE A 30 17.95 2.06 -12.31
C ILE A 30 16.94 2.18 -13.44
N LEU A 31 17.03 1.35 -14.47
CA LEU A 31 16.12 1.38 -15.62
C LEU A 31 14.67 1.10 -15.20
N GLN A 32 14.45 0.07 -14.39
CA GLN A 32 13.13 -0.26 -13.87
C GLN A 32 12.63 0.86 -12.93
N GLY A 33 13.49 1.39 -12.06
CA GLY A 33 13.13 2.52 -11.19
C GLY A 33 12.75 3.78 -11.98
N ALA A 34 13.49 4.09 -13.05
CA ALA A 34 13.18 5.20 -13.96
C ALA A 34 11.84 4.99 -14.68
N LEU A 35 11.52 3.76 -15.08
CA LEU A 35 10.22 3.42 -15.65
C LEU A 35 9.08 3.71 -14.66
N PHE A 36 9.22 3.29 -13.40
CA PHE A 36 8.23 3.62 -12.36
C PHE A 36 8.08 5.13 -12.14
N LEU A 37 9.18 5.88 -12.13
CA LEU A 37 9.16 7.33 -12.02
C LEU A 37 8.47 7.99 -13.22
N LEU A 38 8.72 7.50 -14.43
CA LEU A 38 8.05 7.99 -15.64
C LEU A 38 6.53 7.78 -15.54
N PHE A 39 6.11 6.62 -15.04
CA PHE A 39 4.69 6.34 -14.81
C PHE A 39 4.09 7.19 -13.68
N PHE A 40 4.88 7.60 -12.69
CA PHE A 40 4.43 8.55 -11.67
C PHE A 40 4.18 9.97 -12.21
N LEU A 41 4.73 10.36 -13.36
CA LEU A 41 4.40 11.65 -13.99
C LEU A 41 2.91 11.76 -14.36
N LEU A 42 2.26 10.62 -14.63
CA LEU A 42 0.82 10.59 -14.88
C LEU A 42 -0.02 10.82 -13.61
N GLU A 43 0.58 10.76 -12.42
CA GLU A 43 -0.10 10.93 -11.13
C GLU A 43 0.78 11.70 -10.12
N PRO A 44 0.72 13.05 -10.10
CA PRO A 44 1.61 13.87 -9.26
C PRO A 44 1.42 13.66 -7.75
N ALA A 45 0.26 13.16 -7.32
CA ALA A 45 0.02 12.78 -5.92
C ALA A 45 0.91 11.61 -5.46
N ALA A 46 1.36 10.74 -6.38
CA ALA A 46 2.28 9.65 -6.07
C ALA A 46 3.67 10.18 -5.66
N TYR A 47 4.14 11.26 -6.28
CA TYR A 47 5.43 11.90 -5.93
C TYR A 47 5.45 12.43 -4.51
N LEU A 48 4.35 13.04 -4.03
CA LEU A 48 4.27 13.53 -2.65
C LEU A 48 4.39 12.38 -1.63
N ARG A 49 3.71 11.26 -1.89
CA ARG A 49 3.78 10.06 -1.04
C ARG A 49 5.16 9.40 -1.11
N LEU A 50 5.74 9.35 -2.30
CA LEU A 50 7.10 8.88 -2.52
C LEU A 50 8.09 9.70 -1.69
N TRP A 51 7.99 11.03 -1.73
CA TRP A 51 8.84 11.93 -0.94
C TRP A 51 8.72 11.71 0.57
N GLN A 52 7.48 11.53 1.07
CA GLN A 52 7.25 11.19 2.47
C GLN A 52 7.91 9.85 2.86
N ALA A 53 7.79 8.83 2.01
CA ALA A 53 8.42 7.53 2.23
C ALA A 53 9.97 7.64 2.21
N PHE A 54 10.54 8.40 1.28
CA PHE A 54 11.97 8.68 1.23
C PHE A 54 12.46 9.39 2.48
N ARG A 55 11.72 10.39 2.98
CA ARG A 55 12.09 11.11 4.21
C ARG A 55 12.12 10.17 5.42
N PHE A 56 11.19 9.22 5.49
CA PHE A 56 11.18 8.21 6.56
C PHE A 56 12.38 7.27 6.45
N ILE A 57 12.66 6.78 5.23
CA ILE A 57 13.75 5.82 5.01
C ILE A 57 15.13 6.44 5.16
N LEU A 58 15.27 7.74 4.93
CA LEU A 58 16.57 8.43 4.97
C LEU A 58 17.27 8.20 6.31
N ARG A 59 16.52 8.26 7.42
CA ARG A 59 17.05 8.01 8.77
C ARG A 59 17.56 6.58 8.93
N PHE A 60 16.83 5.62 8.39
CA PHE A 60 17.24 4.22 8.37
C PHE A 60 18.51 4.04 7.52
N LEU A 61 18.54 4.68 6.35
CA LEU A 61 19.66 4.57 5.43
C LEU A 61 20.95 5.17 6.00
N THR A 62 20.86 6.32 6.68
CA THR A 62 22.01 6.91 7.37
C THR A 62 22.56 6.00 8.46
N ALA A 63 21.69 5.37 9.25
CA ALA A 63 22.11 4.43 10.28
C ALA A 63 22.73 3.17 9.67
N TYR A 64 22.13 2.64 8.60
CA TYR A 64 22.66 1.51 7.85
C TYR A 64 24.06 1.79 7.31
N TRP A 65 24.28 2.92 6.66
CA TRP A 65 25.60 3.29 6.13
C TRP A 65 26.66 3.42 7.23
N LEU A 66 26.29 4.00 8.38
CA LEU A 66 27.20 4.15 9.52
C LEU A 66 27.60 2.78 10.10
N ILE A 67 26.63 1.87 10.28
CA ILE A 67 26.91 0.52 10.77
C ILE A 67 27.69 -0.29 9.73
N ALA A 68 27.32 -0.20 8.46
CA ALA A 68 27.92 -0.97 7.37
C ALA A 68 29.38 -0.55 7.11
N THR A 69 29.71 0.73 7.25
CA THR A 69 31.09 1.23 7.19
C THR A 69 31.92 0.77 8.38
N LEU A 70 31.36 0.77 9.60
CA LEU A 70 32.01 0.23 10.79
C LEU A 70 32.30 -1.27 10.68
N LEU A 71 31.43 -2.03 10.00
CA LEU A 71 31.59 -3.47 9.75
C LEU A 71 32.52 -3.79 8.57
N GLY A 72 33.11 -2.79 7.92
CA GLY A 72 34.04 -2.98 6.81
C GLY A 72 33.38 -3.51 5.52
N THR A 73 32.07 -3.32 5.35
CA THR A 73 31.39 -3.74 4.12
C THR A 73 31.86 -2.90 2.93
N SER A 74 32.01 -3.54 1.77
CA SER A 74 32.47 -2.86 0.56
C SER A 74 31.42 -1.88 0.04
N PHE A 75 31.88 -0.69 -0.36
CA PHE A 75 31.04 0.39 -0.89
C PHE A 75 30.05 -0.04 -1.99
N PRO A 76 30.44 -0.85 -3.00
CA PRO A 76 29.50 -1.31 -4.04
C PRO A 76 28.31 -2.09 -3.47
N THR A 77 28.54 -2.88 -2.40
CA THR A 77 27.51 -3.70 -1.76
C THR A 77 26.52 -2.85 -0.99
N MET A 78 27.01 -1.84 -0.27
CA MET A 78 26.17 -0.85 0.43
C MET A 78 25.30 -0.05 -0.54
N LEU A 79 25.88 0.36 -1.66
CA LEU A 79 25.19 1.12 -2.70
C LEU A 79 24.12 0.26 -3.38
N LEU A 80 24.44 -0.98 -3.75
CA LEU A 80 23.49 -1.91 -4.36
C LEU A 80 22.31 -2.21 -3.41
N PHE A 81 22.57 -2.45 -2.12
CA PHE A 81 21.52 -2.63 -1.12
C PHE A 81 20.62 -1.39 -1.01
N THR A 82 21.23 -0.21 -0.94
CA THR A 82 20.51 1.07 -0.92
C THR A 82 19.57 1.19 -2.11
N THR A 83 20.08 0.95 -3.32
CA THR A 83 19.29 1.06 -4.56
C THR A 83 18.15 0.05 -4.62
N ARG A 84 18.39 -1.20 -4.20
CA ARG A 84 17.31 -2.21 -4.07
C ARG A 84 16.22 -1.74 -3.12
N LEU A 85 16.62 -1.19 -1.98
CA LEU A 85 15.69 -0.70 -0.98
C LEU A 85 14.86 0.48 -1.51
N LEU A 86 15.51 1.44 -2.19
CA LEU A 86 14.80 2.55 -2.84
C LEU A 86 13.83 2.06 -3.91
N PHE A 87 14.24 1.09 -4.73
CA PHE A 87 13.36 0.49 -5.73
C PHE A 87 12.13 -0.16 -5.07
N PHE A 88 12.31 -0.93 -4.00
CA PHE A 88 11.19 -1.53 -3.27
C PHE A 88 10.21 -0.50 -2.74
N ILE A 89 10.70 0.64 -2.26
CA ILE A 89 9.83 1.75 -1.84
C ILE A 89 9.05 2.29 -3.02
N ILE A 90 9.70 2.52 -4.17
CA ILE A 90 9.05 3.04 -5.37
C ILE A 90 7.91 2.09 -5.81
N VAL A 91 8.18 0.78 -5.90
CA VAL A 91 7.19 -0.25 -6.26
C VAL A 91 6.05 -0.30 -5.23
N SER A 92 6.38 -0.20 -3.95
CA SER A 92 5.39 -0.22 -2.87
C SER A 92 4.49 1.03 -2.94
N VAL A 93 5.06 2.22 -3.13
CA VAL A 93 4.29 3.45 -3.31
C VAL A 93 3.40 3.35 -4.56
N TYR A 94 3.90 2.78 -5.66
CA TYR A 94 3.09 2.55 -6.86
C TYR A 94 1.87 1.66 -6.57
N THR A 95 2.09 0.58 -5.83
CA THR A 95 1.04 -0.41 -5.55
C THR A 95 0.01 0.10 -4.53
N PHE A 96 0.49 0.70 -3.44
CA PHE A 96 -0.32 1.03 -2.26
C PHE A 96 -0.88 2.46 -2.23
N SER A 97 -0.36 3.38 -3.05
CA SER A 97 -0.76 4.80 -3.00
C SER A 97 -2.26 5.02 -3.25
N HIS A 98 -2.91 4.19 -4.06
CA HIS A 98 -4.31 4.38 -4.45
C HIS A 98 -5.21 3.20 -4.10
N LEU A 99 -5.01 2.60 -2.92
CA LEU A 99 -5.93 1.60 -2.38
C LEU A 99 -7.13 2.26 -1.73
N SER A 100 -8.27 2.23 -2.43
CA SER A 100 -9.57 2.51 -1.82
C SER A 100 -10.20 1.19 -1.37
N LEU A 101 -10.63 1.13 -0.10
CA LEU A 101 -11.29 -0.03 0.51
C LEU A 101 -12.42 -0.63 -0.36
N PRO A 102 -13.29 0.18 -1.00
CA PRO A 102 -14.35 -0.34 -1.86
C PRO A 102 -13.82 -1.04 -3.12
N ARG A 103 -12.67 -0.59 -3.64
CA ARG A 103 -12.03 -1.16 -4.85
C ARG A 103 -11.29 -2.46 -4.53
N VAL A 104 -10.73 -2.60 -3.33
CA VAL A 104 -10.16 -3.87 -2.86
C VAL A 104 -11.26 -4.93 -2.76
N LEU A 105 -12.40 -4.58 -2.17
CA LEU A 105 -13.59 -5.43 -2.10
C LEU A 105 -14.10 -5.85 -3.49
N HIS A 106 -14.12 -4.93 -4.46
CA HIS A 106 -14.49 -5.22 -5.84
C HIS A 106 -13.55 -6.24 -6.50
N ASP A 107 -12.23 -6.02 -6.45
CA ASP A 107 -11.26 -6.91 -7.11
C ASP A 107 -11.12 -8.26 -6.38
N THR A 108 -11.53 -8.35 -5.12
CA THR A 108 -11.62 -9.61 -4.36
C THR A 108 -13.01 -10.22 -4.36
N SER A 109 -13.97 -9.67 -5.11
CA SER A 109 -15.35 -10.19 -5.17
C SER A 109 -15.43 -11.65 -5.67
N PHE A 110 -14.53 -12.05 -6.57
CA PHE A 110 -14.41 -13.45 -6.99
C PHE A 110 -14.02 -14.39 -5.84
N LEU A 111 -13.22 -13.88 -4.89
CA LEU A 111 -12.82 -14.62 -3.69
C LEU A 111 -13.96 -14.69 -2.66
N LEU A 112 -14.91 -13.74 -2.66
CA LEU A 112 -16.11 -13.79 -1.79
C LEU A 112 -16.99 -15.03 -2.08
N LYS A 113 -16.85 -15.67 -3.24
CA LYS A 113 -17.50 -16.94 -3.57
C LYS A 113 -17.05 -18.09 -2.66
N TYR A 114 -15.84 -18.01 -2.10
CA TYR A 114 -15.32 -19.01 -1.16
C TYR A 114 -15.65 -18.62 0.28
N ARG A 115 -16.27 -19.54 1.02
CA ARG A 115 -16.76 -19.31 2.40
C ARG A 115 -15.66 -18.81 3.35
N TRP A 116 -14.43 -19.32 3.22
CA TRP A 116 -13.31 -18.89 4.07
C TRP A 116 -12.81 -17.49 3.73
N ALA A 117 -12.71 -17.18 2.44
CA ALA A 117 -12.27 -15.85 1.99
C ALA A 117 -13.30 -14.77 2.32
N ASN A 118 -14.60 -15.08 2.27
CA ASN A 118 -15.65 -14.16 2.72
C ASN A 118 -15.52 -13.84 4.21
N LEU A 119 -15.32 -14.85 5.08
CA LEU A 119 -15.09 -14.63 6.51
C LEU A 119 -13.85 -13.77 6.77
N LEU A 120 -12.77 -14.01 6.02
CA LEU A 120 -11.52 -13.27 6.15
C LEU A 120 -11.68 -11.81 5.71
N ILE A 121 -12.38 -11.57 4.60
CA ILE A 121 -12.68 -10.22 4.10
C ILE A 121 -13.59 -9.47 5.06
N GLN A 122 -14.65 -10.11 5.58
CA GLN A 122 -15.53 -9.52 6.60
C GLN A 122 -14.75 -9.15 7.87
N TYR A 123 -13.88 -10.04 8.35
CA TYR A 123 -13.04 -9.78 9.52
C TYR A 123 -12.07 -8.62 9.28
N LEU A 124 -11.40 -8.58 8.12
CA LEU A 124 -10.52 -7.46 7.73
C LEU A 124 -11.30 -6.14 7.65
N LEU A 125 -12.48 -6.14 7.02
CA LEU A 125 -13.29 -4.95 6.87
C LEU A 125 -13.77 -4.42 8.23
N ALA A 126 -14.25 -5.32 9.10
CA ALA A 126 -14.64 -5.00 10.46
C ALA A 126 -13.47 -4.43 11.25
N THR A 127 -12.29 -5.03 11.13
CA THR A 127 -11.06 -4.56 11.80
C THR A 127 -10.67 -3.16 11.33
N ILE A 128 -10.70 -2.90 10.01
CA ILE A 128 -10.34 -1.58 9.48
C ILE A 128 -11.34 -0.51 9.92
N LEU A 129 -12.65 -0.79 9.84
CA LEU A 129 -13.69 0.12 10.28
C LEU A 129 -13.64 0.36 11.79
N PHE A 130 -13.30 -0.68 12.58
CA PHE A 130 -13.06 -0.57 14.00
C PHE A 130 -11.87 0.35 14.29
N ILE A 131 -10.74 0.19 13.60
CA ILE A 131 -9.56 1.06 13.76
C ILE A 131 -9.89 2.51 13.39
N GLN A 132 -10.66 2.74 12.32
CA GLN A 132 -11.08 4.09 11.92
C GLN A 132 -12.02 4.72 12.95
N SER A 133 -13.01 3.96 13.44
CA SER A 133 -13.92 4.41 14.49
C SER A 133 -13.16 4.71 15.78
N PHE A 134 -12.24 3.82 16.18
CA PHE A 134 -11.38 4.01 17.34
C PHE A 134 -10.54 5.28 17.22
N LYS A 135 -9.89 5.51 16.07
CA LYS A 135 -9.13 6.75 15.83
C LYS A 135 -10.00 8.01 15.92
N LYS A 136 -11.21 7.97 15.39
CA LYS A 136 -12.16 9.09 15.46
C LYS A 136 -12.55 9.39 16.91
N HIS A 137 -12.90 8.36 17.68
CA HIS A 137 -13.25 8.50 19.09
C HIS A 137 -12.05 8.87 19.97
N TRP A 138 -10.86 8.40 19.64
CA TRP A 138 -9.61 8.76 20.32
C TRP A 138 -9.21 10.23 20.10
N ALA A 139 -9.42 10.74 18.89
CA ALA A 139 -9.22 12.15 18.56
C ALA A 139 -10.28 13.04 19.23
N ALA A 140 -11.55 12.60 19.26
CA ALA A 140 -12.62 13.33 19.93
C ALA A 140 -12.46 13.37 21.47
N SER A 141 -11.94 12.30 22.08
CA SER A 141 -11.67 12.23 23.53
C SER A 141 -10.40 12.99 23.96
N GLN A 142 -9.66 13.58 23.01
CA GLN A 142 -8.44 14.34 23.28
C GLN A 142 -8.71 15.65 24.03
N THR A 143 -9.89 16.24 23.85
CA THR A 143 -10.31 17.46 24.53
C THR A 143 -10.76 17.21 25.96
N GLU A 144 -11.38 16.07 26.24
CA GLU A 144 -11.99 15.77 27.56
C GLU A 144 -11.02 15.14 28.57
N TYR A 145 -10.05 14.34 28.11
CA TYR A 145 -9.20 13.54 28.99
C TYR A 145 -7.70 13.78 28.76
N LYS A 146 -7.28 15.04 28.62
CA LYS A 146 -5.89 15.41 28.25
C LYS A 146 -4.78 14.74 29.06
N HIS A 147 -5.02 14.38 30.32
CA HIS A 147 -3.99 13.87 31.23
C HIS A 147 -4.10 12.39 31.62
N ASP A 148 -5.18 11.68 31.23
CA ASP A 148 -5.32 10.26 31.55
C ASP A 148 -5.50 9.42 30.27
N LEU A 149 -4.38 8.86 29.80
CA LEU A 149 -4.32 8.01 28.61
C LEU A 149 -5.08 6.69 28.80
N SER A 150 -5.13 6.18 30.04
CA SER A 150 -5.79 4.91 30.35
C SER A 150 -7.31 5.06 30.31
N ALA A 151 -7.84 6.13 30.92
CA ALA A 151 -9.26 6.47 30.85
C ALA A 151 -9.71 6.76 29.41
N ARG A 152 -8.88 7.45 28.61
CA ARG A 152 -9.13 7.65 27.17
C ARG A 152 -9.25 6.37 26.38
N PHE A 153 -8.37 5.41 26.67
CA PHE A 153 -8.37 4.13 25.98
C PHE A 153 -9.63 3.34 26.31
N TRP A 154 -9.98 3.22 27.59
CA TRP A 154 -11.19 2.51 27.99
C TRP A 154 -12.47 3.18 27.50
N HIS A 155 -12.55 4.51 27.53
CA HIS A 155 -13.71 5.25 27.02
C HIS A 155 -13.87 5.11 25.51
N SER A 156 -12.79 5.28 24.74
CA SER A 156 -12.83 5.09 23.28
C SER A 156 -13.13 3.64 22.89
N LEU A 157 -12.65 2.66 23.66
CA LEU A 157 -12.93 1.24 23.44
C LEU A 157 -14.39 0.89 23.78
N GLN A 158 -14.95 1.38 24.89
CA GLN A 158 -16.36 1.15 25.25
C GLN A 158 -17.32 1.79 24.24
N THR A 159 -17.04 3.02 23.79
CA THR A 159 -17.87 3.70 22.79
C THR A 159 -17.77 3.01 21.42
N CYS A 160 -16.56 2.57 21.02
CA CYS A 160 -16.40 1.81 19.78
C CYS A 160 -17.05 0.42 19.85
N ASN A 161 -17.11 -0.21 21.03
CA ASN A 161 -17.79 -1.49 21.23
C ASN A 161 -19.32 -1.35 21.19
N ARG A 162 -19.86 -0.18 21.58
CA ARG A 162 -21.29 0.14 21.40
C ARG A 162 -21.66 0.36 19.93
N ASP A 163 -20.72 0.86 19.12
CA ASP A 163 -20.90 1.05 17.68
C ASP A 163 -20.73 -0.24 16.86
N THR A 164 -20.53 -1.40 17.50
CA THR A 164 -20.28 -2.68 16.80
C THR A 164 -21.42 -3.06 15.84
N GLU A 165 -22.68 -2.81 16.21
CA GLU A 165 -23.83 -3.05 15.31
C GLU A 165 -23.82 -2.08 14.11
N VAL A 166 -23.45 -0.82 14.31
CA VAL A 166 -23.34 0.20 13.25
C VAL A 166 -22.17 -0.12 12.32
N ILE A 167 -21.06 -0.65 12.86
CA ILE A 167 -19.93 -1.15 12.07
C ILE A 167 -20.37 -2.38 11.27
N GLY A 168 -21.13 -3.30 11.87
CA GLY A 168 -21.71 -4.46 11.16
C GLY A 168 -22.62 -4.05 10.00
N GLN A 169 -23.52 -3.09 10.22
CA GLN A 169 -24.39 -2.55 9.16
C GLN A 169 -23.60 -1.83 8.05
N LYS A 170 -22.52 -1.11 8.40
CA LYS A 170 -21.63 -0.49 7.41
C LYS A 170 -20.82 -1.51 6.63
N VAL A 171 -20.40 -2.61 7.25
CA VAL A 171 -19.74 -3.74 6.58
C VAL A 171 -20.72 -4.37 5.58
N GLU A 172 -21.95 -4.63 6.01
CA GLU A 172 -22.97 -5.25 5.15
C GLU A 172 -23.40 -4.33 4.01
N ALA A 173 -23.55 -3.03 4.26
CA ALA A 173 -23.81 -2.02 3.24
C ALA A 173 -22.64 -1.90 2.25
N ALA A 174 -21.39 -1.93 2.72
CA ALA A 174 -20.20 -1.88 1.86
C ALA A 174 -20.02 -3.14 1.00
N ILE A 175 -20.56 -4.28 1.43
CA ILE A 175 -20.59 -5.53 0.65
C ILE A 175 -21.75 -5.55 -0.36
N ARG A 176 -22.84 -4.84 -0.08
CA ARG A 176 -24.06 -4.79 -0.94
C ARG A 176 -24.14 -3.60 -1.89
N ASP A 177 -23.28 -2.59 -1.75
CA ASP A 177 -23.37 -1.34 -2.53
C ASP A 177 -23.01 -1.53 -4.01
N GLU A 178 -24.03 -1.86 -4.82
CA GLU A 178 -23.91 -2.09 -6.26
C GLU A 178 -23.37 -0.91 -7.10
N GLN A 179 -23.38 0.30 -6.55
CA GLN A 179 -23.09 1.53 -7.29
C GLN A 179 -21.70 2.12 -7.03
N SER A 180 -21.03 1.76 -5.92
CA SER A 180 -19.57 1.93 -5.79
C SER A 180 -18.78 1.08 -6.80
N TYR A 181 -19.46 0.15 -7.49
CA TYR A 181 -18.91 -0.80 -8.46
C TYR A 181 -18.78 -0.28 -9.90
N ALA A 182 -18.83 1.06 -10.11
CA ALA A 182 -18.64 1.65 -11.43
C ALA A 182 -17.19 1.51 -11.93
N ALA A 183 -16.95 0.36 -12.57
CA ALA A 183 -16.00 0.05 -13.64
C ALA A 183 -14.61 0.72 -13.58
N ALA A 184 -13.61 -0.07 -13.21
CA ALA A 184 -12.24 0.14 -13.69
C ALA A 184 -12.30 0.41 -15.21
N LYS A 185 -11.85 1.60 -15.65
CA LYS A 185 -11.90 1.96 -17.06
C LYS A 185 -10.95 1.03 -17.84
N PRO A 186 -11.37 0.39 -18.94
CA PRO A 186 -10.51 -0.55 -19.68
C PRO A 186 -9.17 0.09 -20.13
N ALA A 187 -9.15 1.40 -20.37
CA ALA A 187 -7.96 2.16 -20.70
C ALA A 187 -6.88 2.18 -19.60
N SER A 188 -7.24 2.21 -18.31
CA SER A 188 -6.26 2.19 -17.20
C SER A 188 -5.63 0.80 -17.05
N SER A 189 -6.41 -0.26 -17.29
CA SER A 189 -5.93 -1.64 -17.29
C SER A 189 -4.99 -1.95 -18.46
N LEU A 190 -5.27 -1.42 -19.66
CA LEU A 190 -4.36 -1.51 -20.81
C LEU A 190 -3.04 -0.81 -20.54
N LEU A 191 -3.05 0.41 -19.98
CA LEU A 191 -1.83 1.11 -19.56
C LEU A 191 -1.03 0.28 -18.54
N GLY A 192 -1.72 -0.31 -17.56
CA GLY A 192 -1.11 -1.22 -16.60
C GLY A 192 -0.46 -2.46 -17.23
N LEU A 193 -1.06 -3.00 -18.29
CA LEU A 193 -0.59 -4.18 -18.99
C LEU A 193 0.63 -3.84 -19.87
N THR A 194 0.60 -2.67 -20.52
CA THR A 194 1.78 -2.14 -21.23
C THR A 194 2.95 -1.88 -20.28
N PHE A 195 2.68 -1.36 -19.07
CA PHE A 195 3.70 -1.21 -18.03
C PHE A 195 4.29 -2.55 -17.62
N LEU A 196 3.46 -3.54 -17.34
CA LEU A 196 3.91 -4.89 -16.98
C LEU A 196 4.78 -5.50 -18.10
N CYS A 197 4.37 -5.35 -19.35
CA CYS A 197 5.10 -5.87 -20.50
C CYS A 197 6.48 -5.21 -20.64
N LEU A 198 6.55 -3.88 -20.50
CA LEU A 198 7.80 -3.12 -20.48
C LEU A 198 8.71 -3.51 -19.30
N LEU A 199 8.11 -3.75 -18.13
CA LEU A 199 8.85 -4.15 -16.92
C LEU A 199 9.47 -5.53 -17.08
N ILE A 200 8.73 -6.48 -17.67
CA ILE A 200 9.25 -7.82 -17.99
C ILE A 200 10.36 -7.72 -19.05
N LEU A 201 10.17 -6.92 -20.09
CA LEU A 201 11.14 -6.76 -21.16
C LEU A 201 12.45 -6.13 -20.65
N LEU A 202 12.37 -5.13 -19.79
CA LEU A 202 13.54 -4.54 -19.12
C LEU A 202 14.17 -5.47 -18.07
N GLY A 203 13.39 -6.38 -17.48
CA GLY A 203 13.90 -7.40 -16.56
C GLY A 203 14.60 -8.57 -17.26
N ALA A 204 14.25 -8.84 -18.51
CA ALA A 204 14.85 -9.89 -19.34
C ALA A 204 16.13 -9.45 -20.07
N LEU A 205 16.48 -8.16 -20.01
CA LEU A 205 17.55 -7.51 -20.76
C LEU A 205 18.74 -7.17 -19.85
#